data_AF-A0A662HLC2-F1
#
_entry.id   AF-A0A662HLC2-F1
#
_cell.length_a   1.000
_cell.length_b   1.000
_cell.length_c   1.000
_cell.angle_alpha   90.00
_cell.angle_beta   90.00
_cell.angle_gamma   90.00
#
_symmetry.space_group_name_H-M   'P 1'
#
loop_
_entity.id
_entity.type
_entity.pdbx_description
1 polymer ?
#
loop_
_entity_poly.entity_id
_entity_poly.type
_entity_poly.pdbx_seq_one_letter_code
_entity_poly.pdbx_strand_id
1 'polypeptide(L)'
;MLSGVTVVALMTQPYPCPHGRCIYCPGGPERGTPQSYVKSSPAVARALRVGFHPYEQVRLRLRQYLAMGHRPSKVELIVMGGTFPAMPLDYQEWFIAQALEALNRFPEGRPSGWVSLEEAMARNEKASIRCVGLTLETRPDWSRERHVNAFLRLGATRIELGVQTVHDELLARVRRGHNVQDAVEATRVLKDAGYKVVYHMMLGLPGSDPDKDLEAFKTIYGDPAFRPDMVKIYPTVVVAGTEL
;
A
#
# COMPACT_ATOMS: atom_id res chain seq x y z
N MET A 1 28.51 10.88 5.01
CA MET A 1 27.97 9.58 5.49
C MET A 1 26.77 9.24 4.62
N LEU A 2 26.83 8.18 3.81
CA LEU A 2 25.74 7.77 2.93
C LEU A 2 24.65 7.09 3.79
N SER A 3 23.47 7.70 3.90
CA SER A 3 22.30 7.10 4.56
C SER A 3 21.49 6.28 3.55
N GLY A 4 20.98 5.12 3.99
CA GLY A 4 20.01 4.32 3.24
C GLY A 4 18.65 5.01 3.09
N VAL A 5 17.71 4.35 2.41
CA VAL A 5 16.32 4.82 2.25
C VAL A 5 15.51 4.41 3.47
N THR A 6 14.85 5.39 4.09
CA THR A 6 14.04 5.19 5.30
C THR A 6 12.57 4.95 4.91
N VAL A 7 11.96 3.87 5.40
CA VAL A 7 10.55 3.57 5.08
C VAL A 7 9.60 4.30 6.03
N VAL A 8 8.62 5.02 5.49
CA VAL A 8 7.54 5.65 6.24
C VAL A 8 6.22 5.07 5.74
N ALA A 9 5.69 4.12 6.50
CA ALA A 9 4.46 3.43 6.18
C ALA A 9 3.26 4.17 6.81
N LEU A 10 2.30 4.53 5.98
CA LEU A 10 1.12 5.35 6.27
C LEU A 10 -0.15 4.51 6.12
N MET A 11 -1.13 4.78 6.98
CA MET A 11 -2.46 4.19 6.91
C MET A 11 -3.47 5.26 6.52
N THR A 12 -4.34 4.96 5.57
CA THR A 12 -5.48 5.81 5.22
C THR A 12 -6.56 5.71 6.28
N GLN A 13 -7.55 6.62 6.24
CA GLN A 13 -8.76 6.42 7.04
C GLN A 13 -9.45 5.09 6.67
N PRO A 14 -10.11 4.42 7.63
CA PRO A 14 -10.88 3.22 7.32
C PRO A 14 -11.92 3.50 6.22
N TYR A 15 -11.86 2.73 5.14
CA TYR A 15 -12.76 2.86 3.99
C TYR A 15 -13.18 1.47 3.51
N PRO A 16 -14.46 1.25 3.15
CA PRO A 16 -14.94 -0.07 2.76
C PRO A 16 -14.28 -0.54 1.46
N CYS A 17 -14.02 -1.84 1.39
CA CYS A 17 -13.57 -2.48 0.15
C CYS A 17 -14.72 -2.51 -0.88
N PRO A 18 -14.46 -2.22 -2.17
CA PRO A 18 -15.52 -2.19 -3.20
C PRO A 18 -16.25 -3.51 -3.44
N HIS A 19 -15.65 -4.64 -3.08
CA HIS A 19 -16.24 -5.98 -3.25
C HIS A 19 -16.81 -6.57 -1.94
N GLY A 20 -16.80 -5.81 -0.84
CA GLY A 20 -17.07 -6.33 0.50
C GLY A 20 -15.81 -6.82 1.21
N ARG A 21 -15.92 -7.90 1.99
CA ARG A 21 -14.86 -8.36 2.90
C ARG A 21 -14.40 -9.78 2.56
N CYS A 22 -13.08 -9.95 2.37
CA CYS A 22 -12.48 -11.28 2.27
C CYS A 22 -12.54 -12.00 3.63
N ILE A 23 -12.72 -13.32 3.63
CA ILE A 23 -12.99 -14.10 4.85
C ILE A 23 -11.86 -14.03 5.89
N TYR A 24 -10.61 -13.82 5.43
CA TYR A 24 -9.42 -13.75 6.27
C TYR A 24 -9.04 -12.34 6.72
N CYS A 25 -9.72 -11.29 6.24
CA CYS A 25 -9.35 -9.91 6.54
C CYS A 25 -9.83 -9.49 7.94
N PRO A 26 -8.94 -9.16 8.90
CA PRO A 26 -9.35 -8.79 10.27
C PRO A 26 -9.82 -7.35 10.43
N GLY A 27 -9.44 -6.44 9.52
CA GLY A 27 -9.73 -5.01 9.60
C GLY A 27 -11.01 -4.58 8.90
N GLY A 28 -11.12 -3.26 8.70
CA GLY A 28 -12.23 -2.62 7.99
C GLY A 28 -12.89 -1.50 8.83
N PRO A 29 -13.76 -0.68 8.22
CA PRO A 29 -14.44 0.43 8.90
C PRO A 29 -15.13 0.03 10.20
N GLU A 30 -15.79 -1.12 10.22
CA GLU A 30 -16.48 -1.70 11.39
C GLU A 30 -15.55 -1.96 12.59
N ARG A 31 -14.25 -2.15 12.32
CA ARG A 31 -13.20 -2.39 13.34
C ARG A 31 -12.40 -1.13 13.64
N GLY A 32 -12.65 -0.02 12.94
CA GLY A 32 -11.92 1.23 13.07
C GLY A 32 -10.47 1.16 12.56
N THR A 33 -10.19 0.25 11.62
CA THR A 33 -8.86 0.09 11.00
C THR A 33 -8.98 0.00 9.48
N PRO A 34 -7.92 0.31 8.72
CA PRO A 34 -7.85 -0.03 7.31
C PRO A 34 -8.06 -1.53 7.08
N GLN A 35 -8.50 -1.88 5.88
CA GLN A 35 -8.72 -3.27 5.51
C GLN A 35 -7.45 -4.11 5.74
N SER A 36 -7.62 -5.37 6.17
CA SER A 36 -6.52 -6.33 6.42
C SER A 36 -5.63 -6.05 7.62
N TYR A 37 -5.75 -4.90 8.30
CA TYR A 37 -4.88 -4.54 9.43
C TYR A 37 -5.59 -4.56 10.79
N VAL A 38 -4.82 -4.89 11.82
CA VAL A 38 -5.23 -4.90 13.23
C VAL A 38 -4.68 -3.70 14.00
N LYS A 39 -5.36 -3.28 15.07
CA LYS A 39 -4.99 -2.10 15.88
C LYS A 39 -3.59 -2.19 16.51
N SER A 40 -3.12 -3.40 16.80
CA SER A 40 -1.80 -3.64 17.38
C SER A 40 -0.63 -3.45 16.39
N SER A 41 -0.91 -3.36 15.08
CA SER A 41 0.13 -3.06 14.10
C SER A 41 0.74 -1.67 14.41
N PRO A 42 2.07 -1.53 14.52
CA PRO A 42 2.69 -0.26 14.87
C PRO A 42 2.30 0.89 13.94
N ALA A 43 2.05 0.62 12.66
CA ALA A 43 1.59 1.63 11.71
C ALA A 43 0.14 2.06 11.97
N VAL A 44 -0.76 1.10 12.24
CA VAL A 44 -2.15 1.41 12.60
C VAL A 44 -2.20 2.15 13.93
N ALA A 45 -1.46 1.71 14.95
CA ALA A 45 -1.40 2.36 16.26
C ALA A 45 -0.94 3.83 16.14
N ARG A 46 0.07 4.10 15.30
CA ARG A 46 0.49 5.49 14.99
C ARG A 46 -0.61 6.27 14.31
N ALA A 47 -1.27 5.69 13.31
CA ALA A 47 -2.33 6.36 12.56
C ALA A 47 -3.54 6.69 13.45
N LEU A 48 -3.96 5.77 14.32
CA LEU A 48 -5.03 5.97 15.30
C LEU A 48 -4.74 7.15 16.22
N ARG A 49 -3.49 7.29 16.70
CA ARG A 49 -3.08 8.38 17.59
C ARG A 49 -3.26 9.77 16.97
N VAL A 50 -3.27 9.87 15.65
CA VAL A 50 -3.37 11.14 14.91
C VAL A 50 -4.58 11.20 14.00
N GLY A 51 -5.59 10.35 14.26
CA GLY A 51 -6.84 10.34 13.48
C GLY A 51 -6.62 10.11 11.98
N PHE A 52 -5.65 9.26 11.62
CA PHE A 52 -5.26 8.95 10.24
C PHE A 52 -4.76 10.14 9.42
N HIS A 53 -4.43 11.28 10.04
CA HIS A 53 -3.94 12.44 9.30
C HIS A 53 -2.53 12.18 8.71
N PRO A 54 -2.34 12.19 7.37
CA PRO A 54 -1.10 11.80 6.70
C PRO A 54 0.12 12.61 7.16
N TYR A 55 -0.02 13.94 7.24
CA TYR A 55 1.06 14.82 7.71
C TYR A 55 1.60 14.41 9.09
N GLU A 56 0.71 14.15 10.04
CA GLU A 56 1.07 13.82 11.42
C GLU A 56 1.64 12.40 11.53
N GLN A 57 1.17 11.46 10.70
CA GLN A 57 1.76 10.12 10.61
C GLN A 57 3.23 10.18 10.16
N VAL A 58 3.53 10.96 9.11
CA VAL A 58 4.90 11.17 8.62
C VAL A 58 5.76 11.83 9.70
N ARG A 59 5.28 12.95 10.27
CA ARG A 59 6.00 13.70 11.31
C ARG A 59 6.30 12.87 12.55
N LEU A 60 5.35 12.07 13.04
CA LEU A 60 5.58 11.14 14.14
C LEU A 60 6.61 10.07 13.79
N ARG A 61 6.55 9.51 12.58
CA ARG A 61 7.49 8.47 12.16
C ARG A 61 8.91 9.02 12.00
N LEU A 62 9.08 10.22 11.45
CA LEU A 62 10.38 10.88 11.35
C LEU A 62 10.95 11.23 12.73
N ARG A 63 10.14 11.71 13.67
CA ARG A 63 10.57 11.93 15.06
C ARG A 63 11.04 10.64 15.74
N GLN A 64 10.33 9.54 15.51
CA GLN A 64 10.75 8.22 16.00
C GLN A 64 12.11 7.81 15.44
N TYR A 65 12.35 8.03 14.15
CA TYR A 65 13.65 7.76 13.54
C TYR A 65 14.78 8.60 14.15
N LEU A 66 14.55 9.90 14.39
CA LEU A 66 15.52 10.75 15.08
C LEU A 66 15.81 10.24 16.50
N ALA A 67 14.79 9.84 17.25
CA ALA A 67 14.94 9.30 18.61
C ALA A 67 15.72 7.97 18.63
N MET A 68 15.67 7.20 17.55
CA MET A 68 16.46 5.98 17.34
C MET A 68 17.87 6.25 16.81
N GLY A 69 18.27 7.52 16.61
CA GLY A 69 19.58 7.91 16.10
C GLY A 69 19.72 7.91 14.57
N HIS A 70 18.65 7.63 13.84
CA HIS A 70 18.65 7.76 12.37
C HIS A 70 18.57 9.23 11.95
N ARG A 71 19.14 9.55 10.77
CA ARG A 71 19.04 10.88 10.15
C ARG A 71 18.43 10.75 8.75
N PRO A 72 17.10 10.68 8.64
CA PRO A 72 16.43 10.46 7.36
C PRO A 72 16.72 11.62 6.39
N SER A 73 17.23 11.31 5.21
CA SER A 73 17.37 12.25 4.09
C SER A 73 16.72 11.73 2.81
N LYS A 74 16.50 10.43 2.73
CA LYS A 74 15.81 9.72 1.65
C LYS A 74 14.72 8.86 2.28
N VAL A 75 13.48 9.06 1.84
CA VAL A 75 12.30 8.38 2.37
C VAL A 75 11.57 7.68 1.24
N GLU A 76 11.11 6.46 1.52
CA GLU A 76 10.07 5.81 0.74
C GLU A 76 8.76 5.87 1.53
N LEU A 77 7.73 6.49 0.94
CA LEU A 77 6.37 6.46 1.48
C LEU A 77 5.68 5.18 1.02
N ILE A 78 4.98 4.51 1.94
CA ILE A 78 4.14 3.34 1.62
C ILE A 78 2.74 3.61 2.13
N VAL A 79 1.76 3.70 1.23
CA VAL A 79 0.34 3.85 1.56
C VAL A 79 -0.28 2.45 1.63
N MET A 80 -0.59 2.03 2.85
CA MET A 80 -1.10 0.70 3.17
C MET A 80 -2.62 0.67 3.27
N GLY A 81 -3.21 -0.50 3.00
CA GLY A 81 -4.64 -0.77 3.20
C GLY A 81 -5.34 -1.39 1.99
N GLY A 82 -4.70 -1.40 0.81
CA GLY A 82 -5.21 -2.02 -0.42
C GLY A 82 -6.44 -1.34 -1.06
N THR A 83 -7.10 -0.41 -0.37
CA THR A 83 -8.32 0.27 -0.82
C THR A 83 -8.10 1.73 -1.22
N PHE A 84 -6.88 2.25 -1.10
CA PHE A 84 -6.61 3.67 -1.36
C PHE A 84 -7.03 4.12 -2.77
N PRO A 85 -6.75 3.36 -3.86
CA PRO A 85 -7.23 3.72 -5.19
C PRO A 85 -8.75 3.74 -5.36
N ALA A 86 -9.49 3.12 -4.43
CA ALA A 86 -10.95 3.13 -4.42
C ALA A 86 -11.57 4.29 -3.64
N MET A 87 -10.75 5.08 -2.95
CA MET A 87 -11.22 6.28 -2.25
C MET A 87 -11.47 7.42 -3.25
N PRO A 88 -12.25 8.46 -2.88
CA PRO A 88 -12.43 9.65 -3.70
C PRO A 88 -11.09 10.28 -4.14
N LEU A 89 -11.02 10.77 -5.39
CA LEU A 89 -9.77 11.28 -5.98
C LEU A 89 -9.22 12.49 -5.23
N ASP A 90 -10.08 13.37 -4.75
CA ASP A 90 -9.74 14.52 -3.91
C ASP A 90 -9.09 14.10 -2.58
N TYR A 91 -9.60 13.03 -1.95
CA TYR A 91 -8.98 12.43 -0.77
C TYR A 91 -7.60 11.85 -1.11
N GLN A 92 -7.46 11.16 -2.25
CA GLN A 92 -6.18 10.58 -2.66
C GLN A 92 -5.11 11.67 -2.86
N GLU A 93 -5.43 12.71 -3.62
CA GLU A 93 -4.51 13.83 -3.86
C GLU A 93 -4.15 14.56 -2.57
N TRP A 94 -5.16 14.90 -1.76
CA TRP A 94 -4.95 15.53 -0.45
C TRP A 94 -4.04 14.68 0.44
N PHE A 95 -4.25 13.36 0.46
CA PHE A 95 -3.49 12.47 1.34
C PHE A 95 -2.00 12.47 0.99
N ILE A 96 -1.66 12.38 -0.29
CA ILE A 96 -0.28 12.40 -0.77
C ILE A 96 0.34 13.80 -0.62
N ALA A 97 -0.40 14.87 -0.96
CA ALA A 97 0.08 16.24 -0.80
C ALA A 97 0.49 16.53 0.64
N GLN A 98 -0.34 16.14 1.61
CA GLN A 98 -0.06 16.31 3.03
C GLN A 98 1.09 15.44 3.53
N ALA A 99 1.27 14.23 2.98
CA ALA A 99 2.40 13.37 3.33
C ALA A 99 3.73 13.95 2.84
N LEU A 100 3.76 14.44 1.59
CA LEU A 100 4.93 15.13 1.02
C LEU A 100 5.23 16.42 1.77
N GLU A 101 4.20 17.19 2.11
CA GLU A 101 4.39 18.44 2.84
C GLU A 101 4.96 18.24 4.24
N ALA A 102 4.67 17.10 4.89
CA ALA A 102 5.33 16.74 6.14
C ALA A 102 6.83 16.44 5.97
N LEU A 103 7.26 15.91 4.82
CA LEU A 103 8.68 15.75 4.50
C LEU A 103 9.34 17.11 4.23
N ASN A 104 8.64 17.98 3.49
CA ASN A 104 9.12 19.32 3.12
C ASN A 104 9.37 20.24 4.33
N ARG A 105 8.49 20.15 5.33
CA ARG A 105 8.44 21.02 6.51
C ARG A 105 8.95 20.36 7.78
N PHE A 106 9.55 19.18 7.73
CA PHE A 106 9.97 18.53 8.97
C PHE A 106 11.08 19.36 9.65
N PRO A 107 10.99 19.71 10.96
CA PRO A 107 10.12 19.14 12.00
C PRO A 107 8.89 19.99 12.39
N GLU A 108 8.54 21.01 11.61
CA GLU A 108 7.45 21.95 11.87
C GLU A 108 6.07 21.28 11.96
N GLY A 109 5.09 22.04 12.45
CA GLY A 109 3.69 21.65 12.44
C GLY A 109 3.02 21.85 11.08
N ARG A 110 1.77 21.36 10.97
CA ARG A 110 0.95 21.48 9.76
C ARG A 110 0.92 22.92 9.23
N PRO A 111 0.95 23.12 7.90
CA PRO A 111 0.73 24.44 7.33
C PRO A 111 -0.68 24.94 7.65
N SER A 112 -0.84 26.26 7.71
CA SER A 112 -2.15 26.90 7.68
C SER A 112 -2.61 27.01 6.23
N GLY A 113 -3.72 26.36 5.88
CA GLY A 113 -4.34 26.46 4.56
C GLY A 113 -4.26 25.19 3.71
N TRP A 114 -4.66 25.32 2.44
CA TRP A 114 -4.66 24.25 1.47
C TRP A 114 -3.25 23.96 0.95
N VAL A 115 -2.99 22.69 0.62
CA VAL A 115 -1.70 22.23 0.09
C VAL A 115 -1.95 21.62 -1.29
N SER A 116 -1.40 22.25 -2.33
CA SER A 116 -1.38 21.69 -3.68
C SER A 116 -0.44 20.49 -3.76
N LEU A 117 -0.89 19.41 -4.39
CA LEU A 117 -0.06 18.23 -4.65
C LEU A 117 1.16 18.58 -5.50
N GLU A 118 0.95 19.29 -6.61
CA GLU A 118 2.01 19.65 -7.57
C GLU A 118 3.08 20.53 -6.90
N GLU A 119 2.67 21.50 -6.09
CA GLU A 119 3.62 22.35 -5.36
C GLU A 119 4.36 21.57 -4.27
N ALA A 120 3.67 20.67 -3.57
CA ALA A 120 4.29 19.82 -2.55
C ALA A 120 5.35 18.89 -3.18
N MET A 121 5.07 18.34 -4.37
CA MET A 121 6.02 17.56 -5.15
C MET A 121 7.22 18.41 -5.58
N ALA A 122 6.98 19.59 -6.19
CA ALA A 122 8.04 20.49 -6.66
C ALA A 122 8.94 20.97 -5.51
N ARG A 123 8.37 21.25 -4.32
CA ARG A 123 9.16 21.55 -3.12
C ARG A 123 9.98 20.33 -2.66
N ASN A 124 9.41 19.14 -2.74
CA ASN A 124 10.07 17.92 -2.28
C ASN A 124 11.31 17.52 -3.09
N GLU A 125 11.35 17.86 -4.38
CA GLU A 125 12.53 17.66 -5.24
C GLU A 125 13.81 18.31 -4.66
N LYS A 126 13.64 19.42 -3.93
CA LYS A 126 14.72 20.21 -3.33
C LYS A 126 14.78 20.11 -1.81
N ALA A 127 13.87 19.36 -1.17
CA ALA A 127 13.80 19.22 0.27
C ALA A 127 15.02 18.48 0.86
N SER A 128 15.27 18.70 2.15
CA SER A 128 16.30 18.00 2.92
C SER A 128 15.95 16.53 3.17
N ILE A 129 14.66 16.22 3.28
CA ILE A 129 14.10 14.86 3.36
C ILE A 129 13.31 14.60 2.07
N ARG A 130 13.91 13.86 1.14
CA ARG A 130 13.31 13.61 -0.18
C ARG A 130 12.49 12.33 -0.19
N CYS A 131 11.31 12.38 -0.78
CA CYS A 131 10.54 11.22 -1.19
C CYS A 131 11.20 10.65 -2.45
N VAL A 132 11.94 9.57 -2.30
CA VAL A 132 12.62 8.88 -3.41
C VAL A 132 11.79 7.73 -3.99
N GLY A 133 10.65 7.46 -3.37
CA GLY A 133 9.71 6.43 -3.80
C GLY A 133 8.38 6.57 -3.08
N LEU A 134 7.30 6.39 -3.82
CA LEU A 134 5.96 6.23 -3.30
C LEU A 134 5.43 4.86 -3.73
N THR A 135 4.99 4.08 -2.75
CA THR A 135 4.39 2.76 -2.93
C THR A 135 2.91 2.81 -2.59
N LEU A 136 2.05 2.33 -3.48
CA LEU A 136 0.62 2.19 -3.23
C LEU A 136 0.23 0.71 -3.19
N GLU A 137 -0.42 0.28 -2.12
CA GLU A 137 -1.08 -1.03 -2.05
C GLU A 137 -2.46 -0.96 -2.70
N THR A 138 -2.79 -1.93 -3.54
CA THR A 138 -4.06 -1.97 -4.25
C THR A 138 -4.49 -3.39 -4.61
N ARG A 139 -5.69 -3.51 -5.19
CA ARG A 139 -6.22 -4.73 -5.77
C ARG A 139 -5.93 -4.76 -7.28
N PRO A 140 -5.78 -5.95 -7.87
CA PRO A 140 -5.66 -6.11 -9.33
C PRO A 140 -6.78 -5.40 -10.13
N ASP A 141 -8.04 -5.57 -9.74
CA ASP A 141 -9.20 -4.96 -10.40
C ASP A 141 -9.23 -3.41 -10.33
N TRP A 142 -8.42 -2.82 -9.45
CA TRP A 142 -8.23 -1.37 -9.27
C TRP A 142 -6.89 -0.87 -9.82
N SER A 143 -6.29 -1.61 -10.76
CA SER A 143 -5.00 -1.29 -11.39
C SER A 143 -5.03 -1.31 -12.92
N ARG A 144 -6.23 -1.12 -13.49
CA ARG A 144 -6.44 -0.93 -14.95
C ARG A 144 -5.99 0.47 -15.41
N GLU A 145 -5.91 0.68 -16.73
CA GLU A 145 -5.40 1.91 -17.37
C GLU A 145 -5.84 3.23 -16.71
N ARG A 146 -7.15 3.38 -16.42
CA ARG A 146 -7.68 4.59 -15.77
C ARG A 146 -7.05 4.90 -14.40
N HIS A 147 -6.69 3.87 -13.64
CA HIS A 147 -6.11 4.02 -12.30
C HIS A 147 -4.61 4.32 -12.40
N VAL A 148 -3.92 3.78 -13.40
CA VAL A 148 -2.48 3.98 -13.62
C VAL A 148 -2.15 5.44 -13.91
N ASN A 149 -2.99 6.15 -14.65
CA ASN A 149 -2.84 7.61 -14.84
C ASN A 149 -2.95 8.38 -13.51
N ALA A 150 -3.87 7.99 -12.62
CA ALA A 150 -3.97 8.58 -11.30
C ALA A 150 -2.73 8.29 -10.46
N PHE A 151 -2.19 7.08 -10.51
CA PHE A 151 -0.95 6.72 -9.80
C PHE A 151 0.24 7.57 -10.26
N LEU A 152 0.34 7.85 -11.56
CA LEU A 152 1.43 8.68 -12.12
C LEU A 152 1.31 10.11 -11.61
N ARG A 153 0.09 10.65 -11.60
CA ARG A 153 -0.21 11.99 -11.07
C ARG A 153 0.12 12.13 -9.59
N LEU A 154 -0.06 11.07 -8.80
CA LEU A 154 0.33 11.03 -7.38
C LEU A 154 1.85 10.91 -7.17
N GLY A 155 2.63 10.67 -8.23
CA GLY A 155 4.08 10.42 -8.13
C GLY A 155 4.43 9.02 -7.62
N ALA A 156 3.53 8.04 -7.80
CA ALA A 156 3.81 6.66 -7.42
C ALA A 156 4.95 6.07 -8.26
N THR A 157 5.71 5.16 -7.65
CA THR A 157 6.89 4.50 -8.28
C THR A 157 6.83 2.99 -8.20
N ARG A 158 6.02 2.46 -7.26
CA ARG A 158 5.84 1.04 -7.02
C ARG A 158 4.39 0.75 -6.67
N ILE A 159 3.83 -0.30 -7.25
CA ILE A 159 2.47 -0.74 -6.97
C ILE A 159 2.53 -2.16 -6.41
N GLU A 160 1.83 -2.37 -5.30
CA GLU A 160 1.73 -3.68 -4.68
C GLU A 160 0.32 -4.23 -4.87
N LEU A 161 0.23 -5.34 -5.59
CA LEU A 161 -1.00 -6.02 -5.92
C LEU A 161 -1.29 -7.12 -4.91
N GLY A 162 -2.47 -7.03 -4.29
CA GLY A 162 -3.02 -8.10 -3.46
C GLY A 162 -3.48 -9.30 -4.28
N VAL A 163 -2.59 -10.01 -4.99
CA VAL A 163 -2.88 -11.18 -5.84
C VAL A 163 -3.34 -12.38 -5.01
N GLN A 164 -2.64 -12.61 -3.90
CA GLN A 164 -2.82 -13.69 -2.93
C GLN A 164 -2.49 -15.09 -3.47
N THR A 165 -3.09 -15.49 -4.58
CA THR A 165 -2.80 -16.78 -5.24
C THR A 165 -3.17 -16.70 -6.72
N VAL A 166 -2.67 -17.65 -7.52
CA VAL A 166 -2.97 -17.78 -8.96
C VAL A 166 -4.04 -18.84 -9.26
N HIS A 167 -4.81 -19.22 -8.25
CA HIS A 167 -5.85 -20.25 -8.32
C HIS A 167 -7.22 -19.62 -8.10
N ASP A 168 -8.02 -19.48 -9.17
CA ASP A 168 -9.30 -18.78 -9.14
C ASP A 168 -10.31 -19.42 -8.18
N GLU A 169 -10.28 -20.75 -8.00
CA GLU A 169 -11.14 -21.45 -7.07
C GLU A 169 -10.85 -21.04 -5.61
N LEU A 170 -9.58 -20.79 -5.28
CA LEU A 170 -9.20 -20.29 -3.95
C LEU A 170 -9.59 -18.83 -3.77
N LEU A 171 -9.37 -17.99 -4.79
CA LEU A 171 -9.78 -16.57 -4.78
C LEU A 171 -11.30 -16.43 -4.58
N ALA A 172 -12.08 -17.27 -5.26
CA ALA A 172 -13.53 -17.34 -5.08
C ALA A 172 -13.90 -17.79 -3.66
N ARG A 173 -13.27 -18.85 -3.15
CA ARG A 173 -13.53 -19.39 -1.81
C ARG A 173 -13.30 -18.37 -0.70
N VAL A 174 -12.26 -17.53 -0.84
CA VAL A 174 -11.94 -16.48 0.14
C VAL A 174 -12.66 -15.16 -0.10
N ARG A 175 -13.57 -15.11 -1.10
CA ARG A 175 -14.31 -13.92 -1.53
C ARG A 175 -13.40 -12.73 -1.85
N ARG A 176 -12.34 -12.98 -2.62
CA ARG A 176 -11.31 -11.97 -2.93
C ARG A 176 -11.80 -10.82 -3.81
N GLY A 177 -12.82 -11.09 -4.64
CA GLY A 177 -13.50 -10.11 -5.49
C GLY A 177 -12.75 -9.72 -6.78
N HIS A 178 -11.69 -10.45 -7.14
CA HIS A 178 -11.04 -10.39 -8.46
C HIS A 178 -10.60 -11.81 -8.84
N ASN A 179 -10.22 -12.02 -10.10
CA ASN A 179 -9.68 -13.28 -10.60
C ASN A 179 -8.19 -13.16 -10.98
N VAL A 180 -7.60 -14.25 -11.48
CA VAL A 180 -6.20 -14.30 -11.95
C VAL A 180 -5.98 -13.41 -13.18
N GLN A 181 -6.96 -13.34 -14.09
CA GLN A 181 -6.86 -12.52 -15.29
C GLN A 181 -6.76 -11.02 -14.95
N ASP A 182 -7.45 -10.55 -13.90
CA ASP A 182 -7.28 -9.18 -13.39
C ASP A 182 -5.84 -8.93 -12.94
N ALA A 183 -5.15 -9.92 -12.35
CA ALA A 183 -3.75 -9.79 -11.92
C ALA A 183 -2.78 -9.76 -13.10
N VAL A 184 -3.01 -10.58 -14.13
CA VAL A 184 -2.26 -10.55 -15.39
C VAL A 184 -2.40 -9.20 -16.08
N GLU A 185 -3.63 -8.73 -16.25
CA GLU A 185 -3.90 -7.47 -16.94
C GLU A 185 -3.36 -6.27 -16.15
N ALA A 186 -3.57 -6.22 -14.84
CA ALA A 186 -2.98 -5.19 -13.98
C ALA A 186 -1.46 -5.15 -14.12
N THR A 187 -0.81 -6.32 -14.17
CA THR A 187 0.64 -6.41 -14.26
C THR A 187 1.15 -5.90 -15.59
N ARG A 188 0.52 -6.29 -16.70
CA ARG A 188 0.84 -5.76 -18.03
C ARG A 188 0.75 -4.24 -18.05
N VAL A 189 -0.40 -3.68 -17.66
CA VAL A 189 -0.62 -2.22 -17.69
C VAL A 189 0.39 -1.48 -16.80
N LEU A 190 0.66 -2.00 -15.60
CA LEU A 190 1.63 -1.38 -14.68
C LEU A 190 3.06 -1.42 -15.22
N LYS A 191 3.48 -2.54 -15.80
CA LYS A 191 4.80 -2.70 -16.42
C LYS A 191 4.95 -1.81 -17.64
N ASP A 192 3.94 -1.75 -18.50
CA ASP A 192 3.92 -0.88 -19.69
C ASP A 192 4.03 0.61 -19.31
N ALA A 193 3.50 0.99 -18.14
CA ALA A 193 3.62 2.33 -17.57
C ALA A 193 4.91 2.58 -16.76
N GLY A 194 5.82 1.59 -16.67
CA GLY A 194 7.13 1.73 -16.03
C GLY A 194 7.14 1.56 -14.50
N TYR A 195 6.08 0.99 -13.91
CA TYR A 195 6.05 0.72 -12.46
C TYR A 195 6.87 -0.50 -12.06
N LYS A 196 7.42 -0.44 -10.85
CA LYS A 196 7.81 -1.65 -10.12
C LYS A 196 6.54 -2.35 -9.63
N VAL A 197 6.39 -3.63 -9.94
CA VAL A 197 5.21 -4.43 -9.58
C VAL A 197 5.57 -5.44 -8.50
N VAL A 198 4.83 -5.41 -7.40
CA VAL A 198 5.00 -6.31 -6.26
C VAL A 198 3.76 -7.16 -6.11
N TYR A 199 3.90 -8.46 -5.91
CA TYR A 199 2.78 -9.31 -5.52
C TYR A 199 2.77 -9.55 -4.02
N HIS A 200 1.61 -9.40 -3.40
CA HIS A 200 1.34 -10.04 -2.11
C HIS A 200 0.84 -11.45 -2.40
N MET A 201 1.55 -12.46 -1.92
CA MET A 201 1.22 -13.87 -2.08
C MET A 201 0.94 -14.46 -0.71
N MET A 202 -0.18 -15.18 -0.57
CA MET A 202 -0.60 -15.80 0.67
C MET A 202 -0.42 -17.32 0.62
N LEU A 203 0.17 -17.87 1.67
CA LEU A 203 0.32 -19.32 1.85
C LEU A 203 -0.79 -19.85 2.76
N GLY A 204 -1.26 -21.07 2.52
CA GLY A 204 -2.23 -21.76 3.39
C GLY A 204 -3.63 -21.14 3.38
N LEU A 205 -4.06 -20.56 2.26
CA LEU A 205 -5.46 -20.13 2.11
C LEU A 205 -6.40 -21.34 2.23
N PRO A 206 -7.65 -21.18 2.71
CA PRO A 206 -8.59 -22.29 2.81
C PRO A 206 -8.74 -23.06 1.49
N GLY A 207 -8.51 -24.38 1.54
CA GLY A 207 -8.53 -25.24 0.35
C GLY A 207 -7.23 -25.29 -0.44
N SER A 208 -6.18 -24.58 -0.02
CA SER A 208 -4.82 -24.76 -0.51
C SER A 208 -4.08 -25.83 0.30
N ASP A 209 -2.95 -26.25 -0.24
CA ASP A 209 -1.96 -27.13 0.39
C ASP A 209 -0.54 -26.67 -0.03
N PRO A 210 0.53 -27.17 0.61
CA PRO A 210 1.89 -26.73 0.30
C PRO A 210 2.31 -26.94 -1.17
N ASP A 211 1.80 -27.98 -1.83
CA ASP A 211 2.12 -28.26 -3.24
C ASP A 211 1.46 -27.22 -4.13
N LYS A 212 0.18 -26.92 -3.90
CA LYS A 212 -0.58 -25.89 -4.62
C LYS A 212 0.01 -24.49 -4.42
N ASP A 213 0.45 -24.18 -3.20
CA ASP A 213 1.15 -22.93 -2.90
C ASP A 213 2.49 -22.87 -3.64
N LEU A 214 3.28 -23.93 -3.63
CA LEU A 214 4.54 -23.99 -4.37
C LEU A 214 4.33 -23.83 -5.88
N GLU A 215 3.32 -24.49 -6.44
CA GLU A 215 2.94 -24.31 -7.84
C GLU A 215 2.57 -22.87 -8.15
N ALA A 216 1.87 -22.16 -7.25
CA ALA A 216 1.57 -20.74 -7.44
C ALA A 216 2.84 -19.89 -7.60
N PHE A 217 3.90 -20.17 -6.81
CA PHE A 217 5.19 -19.48 -6.96
C PHE A 217 5.90 -19.87 -8.26
N LYS A 218 5.87 -21.15 -8.66
CA LYS A 218 6.42 -21.58 -9.96
C LYS A 218 5.70 -20.88 -11.11
N THR A 219 4.38 -20.73 -11.06
CA THR A 219 3.59 -20.04 -12.07
C THR A 219 3.99 -18.57 -12.18
N ILE A 220 4.00 -17.79 -11.09
CA ILE A 220 4.25 -16.34 -11.20
C ILE A 220 5.66 -16.00 -11.70
N TYR A 221 6.63 -16.91 -11.59
CA TYR A 221 7.99 -16.72 -12.13
C TYR A 221 8.21 -17.42 -13.47
N GLY A 222 7.52 -18.53 -13.74
CA GLY A 222 7.61 -19.29 -14.98
C GLY A 222 6.87 -18.62 -16.13
N ASP A 223 5.65 -18.16 -15.88
CA ASP A 223 4.77 -17.55 -16.88
C ASP A 223 5.10 -16.05 -17.08
N PRO A 224 5.45 -15.63 -18.31
CA PRO A 224 5.72 -14.22 -18.64
C PRO A 224 4.58 -13.24 -18.33
N ALA A 225 3.34 -13.71 -18.21
CA ALA A 225 2.17 -12.88 -17.89
C ALA A 225 2.21 -12.28 -16.48
N PHE A 226 3.05 -12.80 -15.58
CA PHE A 226 3.18 -12.31 -14.20
C PHE A 226 4.55 -11.66 -13.96
N ARG A 227 5.58 -12.44 -13.63
CA ARG A 227 6.97 -12.01 -13.35
C ARG A 227 7.06 -10.69 -12.55
N PRO A 228 6.52 -10.66 -11.32
CA PRO A 228 6.63 -9.48 -10.46
C PRO A 228 8.10 -9.20 -10.12
N ASP A 229 8.43 -7.93 -9.89
CA ASP A 229 9.79 -7.52 -9.49
C ASP A 229 10.12 -7.92 -8.05
N MET A 230 9.08 -8.07 -7.22
CA MET A 230 9.19 -8.41 -5.81
C MET A 230 7.96 -9.19 -5.35
N VAL A 231 8.13 -10.06 -4.36
CA VAL A 231 7.02 -10.73 -3.70
C VAL A 231 7.06 -10.46 -2.19
N LYS A 232 5.89 -10.20 -1.59
CA LYS A 232 5.67 -10.20 -0.16
C LYS A 232 4.86 -11.45 0.21
N ILE A 233 5.46 -12.32 1.01
CA ILE A 233 4.87 -13.60 1.40
C ILE A 233 4.15 -13.45 2.73
N TYR A 234 2.87 -13.79 2.76
CA TYR A 234 2.01 -13.71 3.94
C TYR A 234 1.45 -15.09 4.29
N PRO A 235 1.97 -15.77 5.32
CA PRO A 235 1.32 -16.96 5.84
C PRO A 235 -0.10 -16.62 6.33
N THR A 236 -1.08 -17.42 5.95
CA THR A 236 -2.45 -17.26 6.43
C THR A 236 -2.49 -17.52 7.93
N VAL A 237 -3.12 -16.60 8.66
CA VAL A 237 -3.31 -16.68 10.12
C VAL A 237 -4.77 -16.51 10.46
N VAL A 238 -5.24 -17.26 11.46
CA VAL A 238 -6.58 -17.10 12.02
C VAL A 238 -6.53 -15.94 13.03
N VAL A 239 -7.31 -14.90 12.78
CA VAL A 239 -7.33 -13.69 13.62
C VAL A 239 -8.73 -13.53 14.21
N ALA A 240 -8.81 -13.31 15.52
CA ALA A 240 -10.09 -13.17 16.19
C ALA A 240 -11.01 -12.13 15.50
N GLY A 241 -12.24 -12.55 15.18
CA GLY A 241 -13.24 -11.71 14.52
C GLY A 241 -13.17 -11.68 12.99
N THR A 242 -12.37 -12.57 12.37
CA THR A 242 -12.50 -13.00 10.97
C THR A 242 -13.49 -14.15 10.83
N GLU A 243 -13.80 -14.54 9.59
CA GLU A 243 -14.60 -15.74 9.30
C GLU A 243 -13.76 -17.01 9.29
N LEU A 244 -12.43 -16.90 9.11
CA LEU A 244 -11.48 -18.00 9.35
C LEU A 244 -11.51 -18.51 10.78
#